data_AF-A0A930E853-F1
#
_entry.id   AF-A0A930E853-F1
#
_cell.length_a   1.000
_cell.length_b   1.000
_cell.length_c   1.000
_cell.angle_alpha   90.00
_cell.angle_beta   90.00
_cell.angle_gamma   90.00
#
_symmetry.space_group_name_H-M   'P 1'
#
loop_
_entity.id
_entity.type
_entity.pdbx_description
1 polymer ?
#
loop_
_entity_poly.entity_id
_entity_poly.type
_entity_poly.pdbx_seq_one_letter_code
_entity_poly.pdbx_strand_id
1 'polypeptide(L)'
;MQNGKLTLDGKATGFSVDYSLATANQPIKLNGTTVNIDSDDVILMSVKNANNLNTTGMGNALLSKVGLTTSSITGTATRYKYAVLDGATITVDGNIDKSDATAGSDSEVFTRRIQLQNSIINVLSGNTVKAHLNSTELTSINPNLSVPVGLDVSASGNSTSRATTGVNVANGATITVDRTDGGNGGVGAYVNYGTVTNKGKIEVEKVTPNDHAVGIYATNGTEVNNDTTGTVEVSGKDSIGILGLSYRIDSKGNVVYEKFGTTGATTLTDGIGLVDVKNSGKITLDGDNSLGIYAKNNSLDAAGTNADYLRDSITYTKAANDGEITMTGKNAIGMIIEGGIATNDTKGKITISGQEGVAMYGTAITGAGMAGHTPGKIHSELNNKGTIDLADTTTSTPIIGMFTNDADTDIYTSGTINVGKKSYGIYGASNKVEMSNGTINVGDDGVGIFATGSSASEAASVHSDVNLTGGTINVGNNQAVGVFIADDATNPLKTTVYNTGTNMTVGTNAF
;
A
#
# COMPACT_ATOMS: atom_id res chain seq x y z
N MET A 1 42.88 -2.93 16.87
CA MET A 1 43.64 -1.68 17.08
C MET A 1 43.20 -1.12 18.43
N GLN A 2 44.08 -0.90 19.39
CA GLN A 2 43.67 -0.37 20.70
C GLN A 2 44.44 0.93 20.97
N ASN A 3 43.82 1.88 21.66
CA ASN A 3 44.42 3.18 22.00
C ASN A 3 44.94 3.98 20.78
N GLY A 4 44.33 3.80 19.61
CA GLY A 4 44.75 4.45 18.36
C GLY A 4 43.75 5.50 17.85
N LYS A 5 44.01 6.02 16.64
CA LYS A 5 43.05 6.86 15.89
C LYS A 5 42.67 6.13 14.58
N LEU A 6 41.38 5.88 14.37
CA LEU A 6 40.83 5.47 13.08
C LEU A 6 40.21 6.70 12.42
N THR A 7 40.49 6.97 11.15
CA THR A 7 39.82 8.05 10.40
C THR A 7 39.04 7.45 9.24
N LEU A 8 37.76 7.79 9.13
CA LEU A 8 36.85 7.37 8.07
C LEU A 8 36.36 8.60 7.32
N ASP A 9 36.49 8.59 6.00
CA ASP A 9 36.12 9.69 5.11
C ASP A 9 35.51 9.14 3.80
N GLY A 10 35.01 10.02 2.94
CA GLY A 10 34.33 9.66 1.70
C GLY A 10 33.11 8.76 1.98
N LYS A 11 33.02 7.64 1.28
CA LYS A 11 31.92 6.66 1.37
C LYS A 11 32.33 5.36 2.07
N ALA A 12 33.22 5.47 3.06
CA ALA A 12 33.79 4.29 3.70
C ALA A 12 32.77 3.52 4.55
N THR A 13 32.81 2.19 4.46
CA THR A 13 32.27 1.28 5.49
C THR A 13 33.42 0.80 6.34
N GLY A 14 33.44 1.15 7.63
CA GLY A 14 34.63 0.98 8.49
C GLY A 14 35.05 -0.47 8.71
N PHE A 15 34.14 -1.30 9.24
CA PHE A 15 34.42 -2.70 9.52
C PHE A 15 33.16 -3.57 9.64
N SER A 16 33.32 -4.89 9.68
CA SER A 16 32.22 -5.83 9.88
C SER A 16 32.16 -6.36 11.32
N VAL A 17 30.94 -6.49 11.85
CA VAL A 17 30.64 -7.03 13.19
C VAL A 17 29.64 -8.17 13.06
N ASP A 18 29.92 -9.30 13.73
CA ASP A 18 28.94 -10.37 13.92
C ASP A 18 28.24 -10.18 15.26
N TYR A 19 27.00 -9.71 15.25
CA TYR A 19 26.31 -9.33 16.48
C TYR A 19 26.05 -10.52 17.43
N SER A 20 26.07 -11.75 16.92
CA SER A 20 25.91 -12.97 17.71
C SER A 20 27.13 -13.26 18.61
N LEU A 21 28.31 -12.72 18.29
CA LEU A 21 29.53 -12.95 19.05
C LEU A 21 29.63 -12.01 20.26
N ALA A 22 30.16 -12.55 21.37
CA ALA A 22 30.56 -11.76 22.52
C ALA A 22 31.72 -10.80 22.13
N THR A 23 31.78 -9.63 22.78
CA THR A 23 32.81 -8.59 22.54
C THR A 23 34.25 -9.15 22.55
N ALA A 24 34.56 -10.07 23.47
CA ALA A 24 35.89 -10.68 23.57
C ALA A 24 36.28 -11.52 22.33
N ASN A 25 35.29 -12.01 21.59
CA ASN A 25 35.44 -12.89 20.43
C ASN A 25 35.30 -12.14 19.10
N GLN A 26 35.02 -10.83 19.13
CA GLN A 26 35.02 -10.04 17.92
C GLN A 26 36.45 -9.97 17.34
N PRO A 27 36.61 -10.11 16.01
CA PRO A 27 37.91 -10.01 15.37
C PRO A 27 38.49 -8.59 15.46
N ILE A 28 37.61 -7.59 15.61
CA ILE A 28 37.97 -6.19 15.75
C ILE A 28 37.67 -5.73 17.17
N LYS A 29 38.69 -5.15 17.80
CA LYS A 29 38.65 -4.55 19.13
C LYS A 29 39.24 -3.15 19.01
N LEU A 30 38.52 -2.17 19.51
CA LEU A 30 38.80 -0.73 19.41
C LEU A 30 38.82 -0.03 20.78
N ASN A 31 39.01 -0.77 21.87
CA ASN A 31 39.13 -0.20 23.21
C ASN A 31 40.17 0.95 23.25
N GLY A 32 39.77 2.09 23.82
CA GLY A 32 40.59 3.29 23.91
C GLY A 32 40.87 4.01 22.58
N THR A 33 40.31 3.52 21.46
CA THR A 33 40.49 4.13 20.14
C THR A 33 39.56 5.32 19.97
N THR A 34 40.07 6.40 19.40
CA THR A 34 39.24 7.50 18.84
C THR A 34 38.93 7.21 17.37
N VAL A 35 37.66 7.26 16.99
CA VAL A 35 37.21 7.12 15.61
C VAL A 35 36.78 8.49 15.10
N ASN A 36 37.54 9.03 14.15
CA ASN A 36 37.28 10.31 13.49
C ASN A 36 36.46 10.06 12.22
N ILE A 37 35.24 10.59 12.16
CA ILE A 37 34.36 10.44 11.00
C ILE A 37 34.21 11.83 10.35
N ASP A 38 34.81 11.99 9.18
CA ASP A 38 34.95 13.29 8.51
C ASP A 38 33.96 13.47 7.35
N SER A 39 33.21 12.41 6.97
CA SER A 39 32.16 12.44 5.94
C SER A 39 30.83 11.87 6.43
N ASP A 40 29.73 12.48 5.98
CA ASP A 40 28.36 12.08 6.27
C ASP A 40 27.95 10.76 5.59
N ASP A 41 28.64 10.37 4.51
CA ASP A 41 28.36 9.12 3.77
C ASP A 41 29.02 7.89 4.43
N VAL A 42 29.73 8.07 5.55
CA VAL A 42 30.41 6.99 6.26
C VAL A 42 29.39 6.12 7.00
N ILE A 43 29.61 4.80 6.93
CA ILE A 43 28.98 3.80 7.77
C ILE A 43 30.05 3.19 8.67
N LEU A 44 29.96 3.38 9.98
CA LEU A 44 31.00 2.90 10.90
C LEU A 44 31.15 1.38 10.84
N MET A 45 30.04 0.63 10.88
CA MET A 45 30.07 -0.83 10.78
C MET A 45 28.97 -1.44 9.90
N SER A 46 29.28 -2.55 9.26
CA SER A 46 28.29 -3.49 8.70
C SER A 46 28.04 -4.60 9.72
N VAL A 47 26.78 -4.84 10.07
CA VAL A 47 26.39 -5.77 11.13
C VAL A 47 25.61 -6.93 10.53
N LYS A 48 26.01 -8.16 10.88
CA LYS A 48 25.31 -9.40 10.54
C LYS A 48 24.79 -10.12 11.79
N ASN A 49 23.83 -11.03 11.60
CA ASN A 49 23.27 -11.90 12.64
C ASN A 49 22.67 -11.13 13.84
N ALA A 50 22.09 -9.95 13.58
CA ALA A 50 21.44 -9.12 14.59
C ALA A 50 19.95 -9.50 14.74
N ASN A 51 19.69 -10.70 15.28
CA ASN A 51 18.36 -11.32 15.26
C ASN A 51 17.40 -10.82 16.34
N ASN A 52 17.83 -9.94 17.25
CA ASN A 52 16.98 -9.32 18.26
C ASN A 52 17.69 -8.08 18.84
N LEU A 53 17.58 -6.95 18.15
CA LEU A 53 18.14 -5.68 18.60
C LEU A 53 17.03 -4.73 19.01
N ASN A 54 17.05 -4.30 20.26
CA ASN A 54 16.09 -3.35 20.78
C ASN A 54 16.49 -1.92 20.44
N THR A 55 15.51 -1.03 20.22
CA THR A 55 15.75 0.40 20.08
C THR A 55 16.29 1.01 21.37
N THR A 56 15.79 0.57 22.53
CA THR A 56 16.27 1.04 23.82
C THR A 56 17.73 0.63 24.04
N GLY A 57 18.63 1.60 24.15
CA GLY A 57 20.06 1.38 24.32
C GLY A 57 20.78 0.86 23.06
N MET A 58 20.15 0.92 21.88
CA MET A 58 20.67 0.36 20.62
C MET A 58 22.11 0.82 20.31
N GLY A 59 22.37 2.12 20.44
CA GLY A 59 23.67 2.70 20.13
C GLY A 59 24.78 2.12 21.01
N ASN A 60 24.54 2.01 22.31
CA ASN A 60 25.48 1.40 23.24
C ASN A 60 25.68 -0.10 22.95
N ALA A 61 24.59 -0.82 22.67
CA ALA A 61 24.63 -2.24 22.36
C ALA A 61 25.50 -2.55 21.12
N LEU A 62 25.39 -1.71 20.07
CA LEU A 62 26.21 -1.83 18.86
C LEU A 62 27.67 -1.43 19.10
N LEU A 63 27.92 -0.25 19.66
CA LEU A 63 29.29 0.27 19.82
C LEU A 63 30.14 -0.57 20.79
N SER A 64 29.52 -1.09 21.86
CA SER A 64 30.21 -1.93 22.85
C SER A 64 30.67 -3.29 22.30
N LYS A 65 30.13 -3.76 21.17
CA LYS A 65 30.64 -4.98 20.50
C LYS A 65 32.11 -4.84 20.11
N VAL A 66 32.56 -3.65 19.78
CA VAL A 66 33.97 -3.38 19.43
C VAL A 66 34.69 -2.54 20.48
N GLY A 67 34.10 -2.34 21.67
CA GLY A 67 34.70 -1.57 22.75
C GLY A 67 34.70 -0.05 22.53
N LEU A 68 33.78 0.45 21.70
CA LEU A 68 33.56 1.88 21.49
C LEU A 68 32.42 2.39 22.37
N THR A 69 32.39 3.71 22.54
CA THR A 69 31.27 4.47 23.13
C THR A 69 30.94 5.65 22.21
N THR A 70 29.84 6.37 22.48
CA THR A 70 29.52 7.60 21.74
C THR A 70 30.65 8.63 21.83
N SER A 71 31.31 8.75 22.99
CA SER A 71 32.47 9.64 23.20
C SER A 71 33.73 9.23 22.43
N SER A 72 33.79 7.98 21.96
CA SER A 72 34.89 7.50 21.13
C SER A 72 34.78 8.01 19.69
N ILE A 73 33.62 8.52 19.28
CA ILE A 73 33.36 9.01 17.94
C ILE A 73 33.54 10.53 17.91
N THR A 74 34.35 11.00 16.98
CA THR A 74 34.76 12.40 16.78
C THR A 74 34.71 12.73 15.29
N GLY A 75 35.10 13.95 14.91
CA GLY A 75 35.18 14.38 13.51
C GLY A 75 34.14 15.43 13.17
N THR A 76 34.07 15.79 11.88
CA THR A 76 33.22 16.88 11.38
C THR A 76 31.86 16.41 10.85
N ALA A 77 31.70 15.11 10.60
CA ALA A 77 30.46 14.57 10.06
C ALA A 77 29.31 14.61 11.07
N THR A 78 28.11 14.88 10.57
CA THR A 78 26.89 15.00 11.38
C THR A 78 25.84 13.96 11.05
N ARG A 79 25.87 13.34 9.86
CA ARG A 79 24.86 12.39 9.35
C ARG A 79 25.37 10.97 9.08
N TYR A 80 26.62 10.68 9.45
CA TYR A 80 27.19 9.34 9.37
C TYR A 80 26.33 8.30 10.11
N LYS A 81 26.45 7.04 9.69
CA LYS A 81 25.75 5.91 10.29
C LYS A 81 26.64 5.16 11.27
N TYR A 82 26.08 4.72 12.39
CA TYR A 82 26.69 3.71 13.23
C TYR A 82 26.71 2.37 12.50
N ALA A 83 25.57 1.94 11.98
CA ALA A 83 25.46 0.61 11.41
C ALA A 83 24.59 0.56 10.15
N VAL A 84 25.00 -0.25 9.19
CA VAL A 84 24.09 -0.89 8.25
C VAL A 84 23.80 -2.30 8.75
N LEU A 85 22.52 -2.63 8.92
CA LEU A 85 22.06 -3.96 9.29
C LEU A 85 21.35 -4.60 8.11
N ASP A 86 21.81 -5.79 7.73
CA ASP A 86 21.26 -6.61 6.66
C ASP A 86 20.92 -7.99 7.24
N GLY A 87 19.64 -8.38 7.20
CA GLY A 87 19.18 -9.62 7.84
C GLY A 87 18.95 -9.48 9.35
N ALA A 88 18.47 -8.33 9.83
CA ALA A 88 18.27 -8.07 11.26
C ALA A 88 16.79 -8.08 11.67
N THR A 89 16.55 -8.29 12.96
CA THR A 89 15.25 -8.08 13.60
C THR A 89 15.39 -6.97 14.63
N ILE A 90 14.68 -5.87 14.41
CA ILE A 90 14.64 -4.71 15.28
C ILE A 90 13.35 -4.71 16.08
N THR A 91 13.44 -4.42 17.37
CA THR A 91 12.29 -4.32 18.27
C THR A 91 12.20 -2.91 18.82
N VAL A 92 11.14 -2.18 18.46
CA VAL A 92 10.80 -0.89 19.04
C VAL A 92 10.13 -1.14 20.40
N ASP A 93 10.97 -1.23 21.43
CA ASP A 93 10.62 -1.54 22.81
C ASP A 93 10.45 -0.30 23.70
N GLY A 94 10.65 0.89 23.13
CA GLY A 94 10.32 2.19 23.70
C GLY A 94 9.81 3.16 22.64
N ASN A 95 9.30 4.32 23.04
CA ASN A 95 8.83 5.34 22.11
C ASN A 95 9.98 5.94 21.29
N ILE A 96 9.73 6.14 20.00
CA ILE A 96 10.64 6.81 19.06
C ILE A 96 9.97 8.09 18.59
N ASP A 97 10.64 9.22 18.82
CA ASP A 97 10.28 10.50 18.22
C ASP A 97 11.34 10.88 17.20
N LYS A 98 11.03 10.76 15.90
CA LYS A 98 12.00 11.03 14.83
C LYS A 98 12.46 12.49 14.78
N SER A 99 11.74 13.43 15.42
CA SER A 99 12.19 14.82 15.55
C SER A 99 13.32 14.98 16.59
N ASP A 100 13.45 14.05 17.54
CA ASP A 100 14.48 14.11 18.57
C ASP A 100 15.89 13.93 17.97
N ALA A 101 16.67 15.02 18.05
CA ALA A 101 18.04 15.11 17.60
C ALA A 101 19.04 15.10 18.76
N THR A 102 18.61 14.74 19.98
CA THR A 102 19.49 14.64 21.15
C THR A 102 20.53 13.55 20.91
N ALA A 103 21.80 13.95 20.78
CA ALA A 103 22.88 13.04 20.42
C ALA A 103 22.94 11.81 21.34
N GLY A 104 22.82 10.62 20.74
CA GLY A 104 22.88 9.35 21.47
C GLY A 104 21.58 8.94 22.17
N SER A 105 20.48 9.70 22.05
CA SER A 105 19.16 9.20 22.43
C SER A 105 18.74 8.05 21.53
N ASP A 106 17.87 7.16 22.02
CA ASP A 106 17.40 6.01 21.23
C ASP A 106 16.67 6.46 19.96
N SER A 107 15.92 7.57 20.05
CA SER A 107 15.25 8.21 18.91
C SER A 107 16.23 8.74 17.86
N GLU A 108 17.29 9.44 18.29
CA GLU A 108 18.33 9.96 17.40
C GLU A 108 19.09 8.81 16.73
N VAL A 109 19.48 7.80 17.50
CA VAL A 109 20.23 6.64 17.00
C VAL A 109 19.39 5.88 15.97
N PHE A 110 18.18 5.45 16.31
CA PHE A 110 17.33 4.69 15.41
C PHE A 110 17.03 5.46 14.12
N THR A 111 16.72 6.76 14.23
CA THR A 111 16.31 7.58 13.08
C THR A 111 17.48 7.98 12.19
N ARG A 112 18.63 8.36 12.78
CA ARG A 112 19.72 9.03 12.05
C ARG A 112 20.96 8.18 11.92
N ARG A 113 21.22 7.23 12.83
CA ARG A 113 22.48 6.45 12.86
C ARG A 113 22.35 5.04 12.33
N ILE A 114 21.14 4.57 12.03
CA ILE A 114 20.92 3.21 11.57
C ILE A 114 20.42 3.21 10.13
N GLN A 115 20.94 2.27 9.33
CA GLN A 115 20.42 1.92 8.02
C GLN A 115 19.95 0.47 8.06
N LEU A 116 18.69 0.24 7.73
CA LEU A 116 18.08 -1.09 7.72
C LEU A 116 17.80 -1.52 6.28
N GLN A 117 18.15 -2.76 5.98
CA GLN A 117 17.77 -3.44 4.74
C GLN A 117 17.59 -4.93 5.03
N ASN A 118 16.79 -5.63 4.24
CA ASN A 118 16.56 -7.07 4.44
C ASN A 118 16.24 -7.41 5.91
N SER A 119 15.40 -6.58 6.56
CA SER A 119 15.23 -6.61 8.01
C SER A 119 13.77 -6.48 8.42
N ILE A 120 13.44 -7.01 9.60
CA ILE A 120 12.11 -6.94 10.19
C ILE A 120 12.11 -5.91 11.32
N ILE A 121 11.14 -5.00 11.33
CA ILE A 121 10.93 -4.01 12.38
C ILE A 121 9.63 -4.34 13.12
N ASN A 122 9.71 -4.61 14.43
CA ASN A 122 8.56 -4.91 15.27
C ASN A 122 8.28 -3.74 16.22
N VAL A 123 7.11 -3.10 16.10
CA VAL A 123 6.63 -2.11 17.06
C VAL A 123 5.82 -2.81 18.13
N LEU A 124 6.32 -2.82 19.37
CA LEU A 124 5.66 -3.50 20.47
C LEU A 124 4.45 -2.72 20.99
N SER A 125 3.53 -3.46 21.61
CA SER A 125 2.33 -2.89 22.25
C SER A 125 2.71 -1.81 23.26
N GLY A 126 1.96 -0.69 23.26
CA GLY A 126 2.20 0.45 24.14
C GLY A 126 3.27 1.43 23.66
N ASN A 127 3.99 1.11 22.57
CA ASN A 127 5.01 1.98 22.01
C ASN A 127 4.53 2.74 20.76
N THR A 128 5.11 3.90 20.55
CA THR A 128 4.81 4.80 19.43
C THR A 128 6.06 5.09 18.61
N VAL A 129 5.92 5.07 17.28
CA VAL A 129 6.86 5.69 16.34
C VAL A 129 6.21 6.96 15.80
N LYS A 130 6.78 8.12 16.14
CA LYS A 130 6.28 9.44 15.74
C LYS A 130 7.21 10.09 14.72
N ALA A 131 6.67 10.44 13.56
CA ALA A 131 7.36 11.14 12.48
C ALA A 131 6.62 12.42 12.11
N HIS A 132 6.55 13.36 13.06
CA HIS A 132 5.97 14.69 12.86
C HIS A 132 7.10 15.64 12.50
N LEU A 133 7.29 15.93 11.21
CA LEU A 133 8.52 16.55 10.71
C LEU A 133 8.27 17.71 9.73
N ASN A 134 8.96 18.82 9.93
CA ASN A 134 9.04 19.94 8.99
C ASN A 134 10.20 19.77 7.99
N SER A 135 10.30 20.68 7.00
CA SER A 135 11.33 20.63 5.94
C SER A 135 12.76 20.54 6.48
N THR A 136 13.03 21.29 7.55
CA THR A 136 14.36 21.38 8.16
C THR A 136 14.72 20.07 8.81
N GLU A 137 13.79 19.47 9.54
CA GLU A 137 13.98 18.19 10.21
C GLU A 137 14.19 17.05 9.21
N LEU A 138 13.39 16.99 8.13
CA LEU A 138 13.60 16.02 7.04
C LEU A 138 15.01 16.14 6.44
N THR A 139 15.41 17.35 6.08
CA THR A 139 16.74 17.61 5.49
C THR A 139 17.87 17.22 6.45
N SER A 140 17.67 17.43 7.76
CA SER A 140 18.65 17.04 8.79
C SER A 140 18.80 15.52 8.93
N ILE A 141 17.71 14.77 8.73
CA ILE A 141 17.71 13.30 8.77
C ILE A 141 18.36 12.75 7.51
N ASN A 142 17.87 13.18 6.35
CA ASN A 142 18.39 12.82 5.04
C ASN A 142 17.92 13.84 3.99
N PRO A 143 18.84 14.54 3.29
CA PRO A 143 18.47 15.56 2.30
C PRO A 143 17.72 15.01 1.08
N ASN A 144 17.67 13.69 0.90
CA ASN A 144 16.90 13.04 -0.18
C ASN A 144 15.47 12.67 0.24
N LEU A 145 15.08 12.87 1.51
CA LEU A 145 13.69 12.69 1.92
C LEU A 145 12.86 13.92 1.55
N SER A 146 11.78 13.68 0.81
CA SER A 146 10.81 14.72 0.43
C SER A 146 9.58 14.77 1.33
N VAL A 147 9.33 13.71 2.10
CA VAL A 147 8.16 13.56 2.98
C VAL A 147 8.55 12.86 4.29
N PRO A 148 7.82 13.08 5.40
CA PRO A 148 7.96 12.29 6.61
C PRO A 148 7.62 10.82 6.37
N VAL A 149 8.41 9.90 6.93
CA VAL A 149 8.14 8.46 6.85
C VAL A 149 8.20 7.86 8.25
N GLY A 150 7.12 7.16 8.64
CA GLY A 150 7.00 6.50 9.93
C GLY A 150 8.01 5.36 10.07
N LEU A 151 7.93 4.35 9.21
CA LEU A 151 8.93 3.29 9.08
C LEU A 151 9.14 2.93 7.60
N ASP A 152 10.38 2.72 7.21
CA ASP A 152 10.75 2.22 5.89
C ASP A 152 11.77 1.09 5.97
N VAL A 153 11.57 0.05 5.17
CA VAL A 153 12.59 -0.99 4.98
C VAL A 153 12.46 -1.63 3.60
N SER A 154 13.60 -1.84 2.94
CA SER A 154 13.67 -2.52 1.66
C SER A 154 14.48 -3.81 1.78
N ALA A 155 14.14 -4.80 0.96
CA ALA A 155 15.00 -5.92 0.70
C ALA A 155 16.38 -5.47 0.19
N SER A 156 17.36 -6.38 0.25
CA SER A 156 18.72 -6.14 -0.27
C SER A 156 19.11 -7.22 -1.27
N GLY A 157 20.32 -7.11 -1.82
CA GLY A 157 20.90 -8.18 -2.65
C GLY A 157 21.04 -9.53 -1.92
N ASN A 158 20.97 -9.53 -0.58
CA ASN A 158 21.02 -10.74 0.25
C ASN A 158 19.63 -11.31 0.59
N SER A 159 18.55 -10.63 0.22
CA SER A 159 17.19 -11.13 0.45
C SER A 159 16.91 -12.34 -0.43
N THR A 160 16.52 -13.45 0.21
CA THR A 160 16.16 -14.71 -0.47
C THR A 160 14.65 -14.95 -0.51
N SER A 161 13.87 -14.19 0.25
CA SER A 161 12.41 -14.26 0.34
C SER A 161 11.85 -12.97 0.94
N ARG A 162 10.62 -12.60 0.56
CA ARG A 162 9.86 -11.49 1.19
C ARG A 162 9.70 -11.62 2.71
N ALA A 163 9.82 -12.83 3.28
CA ALA A 163 9.69 -13.02 4.73
C ALA A 163 10.81 -12.36 5.57
N THR A 164 11.91 -11.96 4.94
CA THR A 164 13.09 -11.40 5.62
C THR A 164 13.02 -9.88 5.83
N THR A 165 12.09 -9.22 5.16
CA THR A 165 11.91 -7.77 5.19
C THR A 165 10.50 -7.45 5.65
N GLY A 166 10.32 -6.53 6.59
CA GLY A 166 8.97 -6.09 6.90
C GLY A 166 8.79 -5.20 8.11
N VAL A 167 7.56 -4.76 8.29
CA VAL A 167 7.10 -3.95 9.42
C VAL A 167 5.92 -4.66 10.09
N ASN A 168 6.04 -4.90 11.39
CA ASN A 168 4.98 -5.47 12.22
C ASN A 168 4.57 -4.44 13.29
N VAL A 169 3.32 -4.00 13.25
CA VAL A 169 2.74 -3.08 14.24
C VAL A 169 1.86 -3.90 15.17
N ALA A 170 2.27 -4.10 16.43
CA ALA A 170 1.50 -4.88 17.38
C ALA A 170 0.19 -4.18 17.79
N ASN A 171 -0.77 -4.94 18.28
CA ASN A 171 -1.97 -4.37 18.88
C ASN A 171 -1.59 -3.45 20.06
N GLY A 172 -2.16 -2.25 20.10
CA GLY A 172 -1.81 -1.19 21.06
C GLY A 172 -0.52 -0.43 20.73
N ALA A 173 0.17 -0.73 19.62
CA ALA A 173 1.25 0.09 19.09
C ALA A 173 0.71 1.15 18.12
N THR A 174 1.41 2.28 17.98
CA THR A 174 1.02 3.36 17.06
C THR A 174 2.20 3.80 16.19
N ILE A 175 1.97 3.97 14.90
CA ILE A 175 2.81 4.78 14.01
C ILE A 175 2.00 6.03 13.66
N THR A 176 2.57 7.21 13.93
CA THR A 176 1.91 8.49 13.62
C THR A 176 2.85 9.39 12.83
N VAL A 177 2.37 9.94 11.72
CA VAL A 177 3.17 10.66 10.73
C VAL A 177 2.44 11.94 10.35
N ASP A 178 3.12 13.07 10.41
CA ASP A 178 2.54 14.36 10.01
C ASP A 178 3.63 15.23 9.39
N ARG A 179 3.31 15.85 8.26
CA ARG A 179 4.06 16.96 7.70
C ARG A 179 3.66 18.24 8.44
N THR A 180 4.55 18.80 9.25
CA THR A 180 4.17 19.89 10.20
C THR A 180 4.24 21.29 9.59
N ASP A 181 4.82 21.42 8.40
CA ASP A 181 4.75 22.59 7.52
C ASP A 181 4.04 22.22 6.21
N GLY A 182 4.02 23.12 5.22
CA GLY A 182 3.41 22.82 3.93
C GLY A 182 4.23 21.84 3.09
N GLY A 183 3.56 20.95 2.37
CA GLY A 183 4.16 20.05 1.39
C GLY A 183 3.26 18.88 1.05
N ASN A 184 3.86 17.81 0.53
CA ASN A 184 3.16 16.52 0.42
C ASN A 184 3.12 15.84 1.79
N GLY A 185 2.01 15.17 2.08
CA GLY A 185 1.82 14.37 3.27
C GLY A 185 2.79 13.19 3.36
N GLY A 186 2.94 12.67 4.57
CA GLY A 186 3.86 11.60 4.89
C GLY A 186 3.43 10.20 4.44
N VAL A 187 4.30 9.23 4.74
CA VAL A 187 4.05 7.80 4.56
C VAL A 187 4.12 7.09 5.91
N GLY A 188 3.07 6.36 6.30
CA GLY A 188 3.05 5.60 7.55
C GLY A 188 4.09 4.49 7.58
N ALA A 189 3.95 3.51 6.68
CA ALA A 189 4.91 2.43 6.48
C ALA A 189 5.24 2.21 5.00
N TYR A 190 6.53 2.12 4.66
CA TYR A 190 6.99 1.75 3.33
C TYR A 190 7.76 0.42 3.37
N VAL A 191 7.35 -0.57 2.57
CA VAL A 191 8.05 -1.85 2.45
C VAL A 191 8.20 -2.28 0.99
N ASN A 192 9.43 -2.65 0.65
CA ASN A 192 9.82 -3.03 -0.70
C ASN A 192 10.36 -4.46 -0.73
N TYR A 193 9.59 -5.38 -1.34
CA TYR A 193 9.78 -6.84 -1.28
C TYR A 193 9.83 -7.38 0.16
N GLY A 194 8.72 -7.27 0.87
CA GLY A 194 8.62 -7.70 2.27
C GLY A 194 7.21 -8.05 2.74
N THR A 195 6.94 -7.80 4.02
CA THR A 195 5.61 -7.88 4.62
C THR A 195 5.27 -6.64 5.44
N VAL A 196 4.00 -6.28 5.49
CA VAL A 196 3.45 -5.31 6.44
C VAL A 196 2.32 -5.98 7.20
N THR A 197 2.48 -6.21 8.50
CA THR A 197 1.40 -6.71 9.37
C THR A 197 1.00 -5.62 10.35
N ASN A 198 -0.19 -5.06 10.18
CA ASN A 198 -0.73 -4.04 11.09
C ASN A 198 -1.81 -4.63 11.99
N LYS A 199 -1.54 -4.75 13.30
CA LYS A 199 -2.51 -5.05 14.36
C LYS A 199 -2.78 -3.83 15.25
N GLY A 200 -2.03 -2.75 15.07
CA GLY A 200 -2.11 -1.53 15.86
C GLY A 200 -2.75 -0.38 15.08
N LYS A 201 -2.19 0.81 15.25
CA LYS A 201 -2.68 2.03 14.60
C LYS A 201 -1.61 2.66 13.71
N ILE A 202 -2.00 3.02 12.49
CA ILE A 202 -1.21 3.86 11.58
C ILE A 202 -2.04 5.11 11.28
N GLU A 203 -1.56 6.26 11.74
CA GLU A 203 -2.16 7.58 11.54
C GLU A 203 -1.26 8.43 10.66
N VAL A 204 -1.81 9.03 9.62
CA VAL A 204 -1.05 9.89 8.71
C VAL A 204 -1.82 11.19 8.44
N GLU A 205 -1.16 12.32 8.67
CA GLU A 205 -1.67 13.68 8.50
C GLU A 205 -2.90 14.02 9.38
N LYS A 206 -3.02 13.43 10.58
CA LYS A 206 -4.18 13.64 11.47
C LYS A 206 -4.16 14.97 12.23
N VAL A 207 -3.01 15.60 12.37
CA VAL A 207 -2.86 16.86 13.11
C VAL A 207 -2.86 18.05 12.16
N THR A 208 -2.09 17.96 11.08
CA THR A 208 -1.95 19.02 10.07
C THR A 208 -2.18 18.43 8.69
N PRO A 209 -3.43 18.32 8.19
CA PRO A 209 -3.69 17.60 6.95
C PRO A 209 -2.97 18.20 5.74
N ASN A 210 -1.95 17.51 5.25
CA ASN A 210 -1.34 17.76 3.94
C ASN A 210 -1.83 16.74 2.91
N ASP A 211 -1.92 17.16 1.66
CA ASP A 211 -2.42 16.34 0.56
C ASP A 211 -1.37 15.28 0.12
N HIS A 212 -1.80 14.23 -0.58
CA HIS A 212 -0.98 13.15 -1.13
C HIS A 212 -0.31 12.24 -0.08
N ALA A 213 -0.93 12.07 1.09
CA ALA A 213 -0.42 11.19 2.14
C ALA A 213 -0.68 9.71 1.83
N VAL A 214 0.14 8.81 2.39
CA VAL A 214 -0.06 7.36 2.23
C VAL A 214 0.03 6.64 3.57
N GLY A 215 -0.98 5.83 3.92
CA GLY A 215 -0.95 5.00 5.12
C GLY A 215 0.12 3.90 5.04
N ILE A 216 -0.06 2.98 4.10
CA ILE A 216 0.89 1.89 3.82
C ILE A 216 1.25 1.93 2.34
N TYR A 217 2.55 1.95 2.03
CA TYR A 217 3.08 1.88 0.66
C TYR A 217 3.90 0.60 0.46
N ALA A 218 3.39 -0.31 -0.37
CA ALA A 218 3.92 -1.63 -0.62
C ALA A 218 4.33 -1.80 -2.10
N THR A 219 5.58 -2.23 -2.34
CA THR A 219 6.11 -2.43 -3.70
C THR A 219 6.83 -3.77 -3.86
N ASN A 220 7.02 -4.22 -5.11
CA ASN A 220 7.89 -5.34 -5.48
C ASN A 220 7.49 -6.69 -4.86
N GLY A 221 6.21 -6.99 -4.65
CA GLY A 221 5.82 -8.27 -4.02
C GLY A 221 5.62 -8.21 -2.51
N THR A 222 5.53 -7.00 -1.95
CA THR A 222 5.20 -6.84 -0.54
C THR A 222 3.79 -7.32 -0.25
N GLU A 223 3.64 -8.18 0.75
CA GLU A 223 2.34 -8.63 1.27
C GLU A 223 1.87 -7.68 2.38
N VAL A 224 0.68 -7.13 2.27
CA VAL A 224 0.07 -6.26 3.27
C VAL A 224 -1.11 -6.97 3.94
N ASN A 225 -1.05 -7.07 5.26
CA ASN A 225 -2.13 -7.57 6.11
C ASN A 225 -2.47 -6.53 7.19
N ASN A 226 -3.51 -5.74 6.96
CA ASN A 226 -4.14 -4.95 8.02
C ASN A 226 -5.09 -5.87 8.79
N ASP A 227 -4.64 -6.40 9.90
CA ASP A 227 -5.33 -7.40 10.71
C ASP A 227 -6.65 -6.86 11.29
N THR A 228 -7.50 -7.72 11.83
CA THR A 228 -8.79 -7.40 12.45
C THR A 228 -8.77 -6.29 13.50
N THR A 229 -7.64 -6.09 14.17
CA THR A 229 -7.43 -5.01 15.16
C THR A 229 -6.72 -3.78 14.57
N GLY A 230 -6.15 -3.93 13.38
CA GLY A 230 -5.40 -2.91 12.67
C GLY A 230 -6.29 -1.76 12.22
N THR A 231 -5.78 -0.54 12.38
CA THR A 231 -6.39 0.69 11.89
C THR A 231 -5.41 1.46 11.03
N VAL A 232 -5.89 1.98 9.89
CA VAL A 232 -5.17 2.90 9.01
C VAL A 232 -6.07 4.12 8.80
N GLU A 233 -5.63 5.28 9.31
CA GLU A 233 -6.36 6.54 9.22
C GLU A 233 -5.49 7.56 8.49
N VAL A 234 -5.96 8.07 7.35
CA VAL A 234 -5.20 8.99 6.51
C VAL A 234 -6.06 10.21 6.17
N SER A 235 -5.48 11.40 6.32
CA SER A 235 -6.14 12.67 5.98
C SER A 235 -5.45 13.39 4.82
N GLY A 236 -6.05 14.49 4.35
CA GLY A 236 -5.57 15.26 3.21
C GLY A 236 -6.13 14.78 1.87
N LYS A 237 -6.23 15.67 0.89
CA LYS A 237 -6.74 15.35 -0.44
C LYS A 237 -5.78 14.46 -1.19
N ASP A 238 -6.30 13.70 -2.16
CA ASP A 238 -5.49 12.82 -3.03
C ASP A 238 -4.65 11.79 -2.22
N SER A 239 -5.05 11.53 -0.97
CA SER A 239 -4.37 10.60 -0.06
C SER A 239 -4.82 9.16 -0.27
N ILE A 240 -3.97 8.22 0.12
CA ILE A 240 -4.18 6.79 -0.10
C ILE A 240 -4.07 6.01 1.22
N GLY A 241 -5.03 5.15 1.54
CA GLY A 241 -4.95 4.29 2.72
C GLY A 241 -3.85 3.25 2.56
N ILE A 242 -3.98 2.40 1.55
CA ILE A 242 -2.97 1.41 1.16
C ILE A 242 -2.67 1.51 -0.34
N LEU A 243 -1.42 1.78 -0.68
CA LEU A 243 -0.90 1.79 -2.04
C LEU A 243 -0.07 0.52 -2.29
N GLY A 244 -0.53 -0.33 -3.20
CA GLY A 244 0.17 -1.53 -3.66
C GLY A 244 0.58 -1.42 -5.13
N LEU A 245 1.87 -1.45 -5.42
CA LEU A 245 2.40 -1.43 -6.79
C LEU A 245 3.21 -2.69 -7.08
N SER A 246 3.07 -3.25 -8.28
CA SER A 246 3.90 -4.38 -8.72
C SER A 246 5.38 -4.06 -8.56
N TYR A 247 5.80 -2.87 -8.98
CA TYR A 247 7.16 -2.39 -8.82
C TYR A 247 7.24 -0.95 -8.31
N ARG A 248 8.37 -0.58 -7.70
CA ARG A 248 8.58 0.82 -7.28
C ARG A 248 8.77 1.74 -8.49
N ILE A 249 8.45 3.01 -8.27
CA ILE A 249 8.62 4.08 -9.24
C ILE A 249 9.76 5.00 -8.75
N ASP A 250 10.70 5.33 -9.62
CA ASP A 250 11.78 6.28 -9.30
C ASP A 250 11.28 7.74 -9.32
N SER A 251 12.14 8.68 -8.93
CA SER A 251 11.81 10.11 -8.89
C SER A 251 11.56 10.74 -10.28
N LYS A 252 11.80 10.00 -11.37
CA LYS A 252 11.55 10.42 -12.75
C LYS A 252 10.29 9.77 -13.34
N GLY A 253 9.58 8.96 -12.56
CA GLY A 253 8.39 8.25 -13.01
C GLY A 253 8.66 6.92 -13.71
N ASN A 254 9.90 6.39 -13.68
CA ASN A 254 10.21 5.11 -14.29
C ASN A 254 9.98 3.96 -13.31
N VAL A 255 9.48 2.85 -13.83
CA VAL A 255 9.38 1.59 -13.08
C VAL A 255 10.78 1.01 -12.85
N VAL A 256 11.06 0.60 -11.61
CA VAL A 256 12.35 -0.01 -11.25
C VAL A 256 12.19 -1.50 -10.98
N TYR A 257 12.63 -2.31 -11.95
CA TYR A 257 12.64 -3.78 -11.87
C TYR A 257 13.84 -4.29 -11.07
N GLU A 258 13.66 -4.45 -9.76
CA GLU A 258 14.72 -4.91 -8.87
C GLU A 258 15.00 -6.41 -8.93
N LYS A 259 16.25 -6.76 -8.63
CA LYS A 259 16.82 -8.10 -8.72
C LYS A 259 17.37 -8.49 -7.34
N PHE A 260 16.49 -8.77 -6.38
CA PHE A 260 16.91 -9.19 -5.04
C PHE A 260 17.38 -10.65 -5.06
N GLY A 261 18.65 -10.91 -4.75
CA GLY A 261 19.19 -12.27 -4.64
C GLY A 261 19.15 -13.14 -5.91
N THR A 262 18.62 -12.63 -7.03
CA THR A 262 18.48 -13.36 -8.29
C THR A 262 19.79 -13.30 -9.07
N THR A 263 20.73 -14.20 -8.79
CA THR A 263 21.78 -14.55 -9.76
C THR A 263 21.20 -15.49 -10.81
N GLY A 264 20.92 -14.97 -12.01
CA GLY A 264 20.44 -15.76 -13.16
C GLY A 264 19.02 -15.39 -13.61
N ALA A 265 18.78 -15.47 -14.92
CA ALA A 265 17.59 -14.94 -15.60
C ALA A 265 16.40 -15.91 -15.67
N THR A 266 16.14 -16.78 -14.68
CA THR A 266 15.11 -17.82 -14.89
C THR A 266 14.22 -18.18 -13.71
N THR A 267 14.38 -17.58 -12.53
CA THR A 267 13.40 -17.77 -11.45
C THR A 267 13.26 -16.47 -10.68
N LEU A 268 12.15 -15.77 -10.92
CA LEU A 268 11.70 -14.75 -9.99
C LEU A 268 11.54 -15.43 -8.64
N THR A 269 12.19 -14.90 -7.61
CA THR A 269 11.95 -15.33 -6.24
C THR A 269 10.48 -15.13 -5.88
N ASP A 270 9.99 -15.94 -4.93
CA ASP A 270 8.57 -15.97 -4.54
C ASP A 270 8.05 -14.55 -4.30
N GLY A 271 7.04 -14.16 -5.10
CA GLY A 271 6.27 -12.92 -4.93
C GLY A 271 6.76 -11.66 -5.66
N ILE A 272 7.97 -11.59 -6.25
CA ILE A 272 8.42 -10.34 -6.90
C ILE A 272 7.41 -9.87 -7.95
N GLY A 273 7.11 -8.57 -7.98
CA GLY A 273 6.19 -7.98 -8.95
C GLY A 273 4.70 -8.22 -8.66
N LEU A 274 4.37 -9.04 -7.66
CA LEU A 274 2.98 -9.25 -7.25
C LEU A 274 2.50 -8.09 -6.37
N VAL A 275 1.19 -7.86 -6.35
CA VAL A 275 0.53 -6.99 -5.38
C VAL A 275 -0.42 -7.86 -4.58
N ASP A 276 -0.24 -7.89 -3.26
CA ASP A 276 -1.04 -8.70 -2.34
C ASP A 276 -1.44 -7.84 -1.14
N VAL A 277 -2.67 -7.30 -1.17
CA VAL A 277 -3.20 -6.42 -0.14
C VAL A 277 -4.45 -7.03 0.47
N LYS A 278 -4.44 -7.20 1.79
CA LYS A 278 -5.61 -7.62 2.57
C LYS A 278 -5.89 -6.65 3.72
N ASN A 279 -7.11 -6.12 3.76
CA ASN A 279 -7.68 -5.43 4.90
C ASN A 279 -8.68 -6.33 5.62
N SER A 280 -8.44 -6.65 6.89
CA SER A 280 -9.42 -7.28 7.80
C SER A 280 -9.80 -6.35 8.95
N GLY A 281 -9.06 -5.26 9.15
CA GLY A 281 -9.30 -4.22 10.14
C GLY A 281 -10.07 -3.04 9.57
N LYS A 282 -9.66 -1.82 9.91
CA LYS A 282 -10.31 -0.58 9.46
C LYS A 282 -9.37 0.30 8.65
N ILE A 283 -9.91 0.86 7.57
CA ILE A 283 -9.30 1.93 6.78
C ILE A 283 -10.28 3.11 6.77
N THR A 284 -9.82 4.31 7.11
CA THR A 284 -10.65 5.53 7.11
C THR A 284 -9.92 6.69 6.46
N LEU A 285 -10.57 7.33 5.49
CA LEU A 285 -10.06 8.52 4.82
C LEU A 285 -11.13 9.60 4.74
N ASP A 286 -10.71 10.84 4.97
CA ASP A 286 -11.57 12.02 5.01
C ASP A 286 -11.29 13.06 3.91
N GLY A 287 -10.19 12.95 3.19
CA GLY A 287 -9.84 13.88 2.13
C GLY A 287 -10.56 13.63 0.81
N ASP A 288 -10.78 14.69 0.04
CA ASP A 288 -11.33 14.61 -1.31
C ASP A 288 -10.37 13.85 -2.26
N ASN A 289 -10.94 13.20 -3.28
CA ASN A 289 -10.23 12.36 -4.25
C ASN A 289 -9.38 11.22 -3.63
N SER A 290 -9.60 10.90 -2.35
CA SER A 290 -8.81 9.90 -1.65
C SER A 290 -9.14 8.47 -2.09
N LEU A 291 -8.17 7.58 -1.93
CA LEU A 291 -8.27 6.17 -2.33
C LEU A 291 -8.08 5.27 -1.10
N GLY A 292 -9.05 4.44 -0.75
CA GLY A 292 -8.94 3.53 0.40
C GLY A 292 -7.84 2.49 0.18
N ILE A 293 -8.00 1.66 -0.85
CA ILE A 293 -6.97 0.74 -1.34
C ILE A 293 -6.75 1.01 -2.83
N TYR A 294 -5.51 1.28 -3.23
CA TYR A 294 -5.11 1.38 -4.62
C TYR A 294 -4.08 0.30 -4.95
N ALA A 295 -4.46 -0.64 -5.82
CA ALA A 295 -3.57 -1.68 -6.32
C ALA A 295 -3.36 -1.52 -7.83
N LYS A 296 -2.11 -1.44 -8.28
CA LYS A 296 -1.77 -1.23 -9.68
C LYS A 296 -0.68 -2.17 -10.17
N ASN A 297 -0.98 -2.82 -11.30
CA ASN A 297 0.00 -3.60 -12.05
C ASN A 297 0.85 -2.71 -12.97
N ASN A 298 1.81 -1.98 -12.41
CA ASN A 298 2.72 -1.15 -13.21
C ASN A 298 3.87 -1.96 -13.87
N SER A 299 3.68 -3.27 -14.08
CA SER A 299 4.69 -4.10 -14.75
C SER A 299 4.61 -4.05 -16.27
N LEU A 300 3.53 -3.53 -16.86
CA LEU A 300 3.21 -3.79 -18.27
C LEU A 300 4.17 -3.17 -19.28
N ASP A 301 5.07 -2.27 -18.87
CA ASP A 301 6.17 -1.77 -19.72
C ASP A 301 7.44 -2.62 -19.66
N ALA A 302 7.41 -3.76 -18.96
CA ALA A 302 8.51 -4.70 -18.85
C ALA A 302 8.76 -5.40 -20.20
N ALA A 303 9.69 -4.88 -20.98
CA ALA A 303 10.09 -5.40 -22.29
C ALA A 303 11.62 -5.56 -22.41
N GLY A 304 12.09 -6.21 -23.48
CA GLY A 304 13.52 -6.38 -23.76
C GLY A 304 14.24 -7.13 -22.64
N THR A 305 15.25 -6.50 -22.03
CA THR A 305 16.03 -7.10 -20.92
C THR A 305 15.23 -7.27 -19.63
N ASN A 306 14.03 -6.70 -19.55
CA ASN A 306 13.13 -6.77 -18.41
C ASN A 306 11.89 -7.64 -18.67
N ALA A 307 11.79 -8.34 -19.82
CA ALA A 307 10.58 -9.10 -20.17
C ALA A 307 10.14 -10.10 -19.08
N ASP A 308 11.09 -10.69 -18.33
CA ASP A 308 10.80 -11.61 -17.22
C ASP A 308 10.05 -10.93 -16.05
N TYR A 309 10.03 -9.60 -15.98
CA TYR A 309 9.36 -8.83 -14.93
C TYR A 309 7.91 -8.48 -15.28
N LEU A 310 7.42 -8.83 -16.47
CA LEU A 310 6.03 -8.66 -16.86
C LEU A 310 5.10 -9.52 -15.98
N ARG A 311 3.99 -8.93 -15.56
CA ARG A 311 2.89 -9.61 -14.85
C ARG A 311 1.65 -9.48 -15.71
N ASP A 312 1.44 -10.45 -16.58
CA ASP A 312 0.43 -10.49 -17.64
C ASP A 312 -0.87 -11.21 -17.24
N SER A 313 -1.17 -11.29 -15.95
CA SER A 313 -2.36 -11.96 -15.42
C SER A 313 -3.02 -11.12 -14.34
N ILE A 314 -4.36 -11.10 -14.34
CA ILE A 314 -5.15 -10.45 -13.29
C ILE A 314 -4.85 -11.02 -11.90
N THR A 315 -4.35 -12.27 -11.83
CA THR A 315 -4.09 -12.95 -10.56
C THR A 315 -2.82 -12.45 -9.85
N TYR A 316 -2.01 -11.64 -10.51
CA TYR A 316 -0.79 -11.06 -9.94
C TYR A 316 -1.02 -9.79 -9.13
N THR A 317 -2.20 -9.19 -9.23
CA THR A 317 -2.57 -7.98 -8.49
C THR A 317 -3.88 -8.24 -7.76
N LYS A 318 -3.83 -8.34 -6.43
CA LYS A 318 -4.98 -8.66 -5.59
C LYS A 318 -5.14 -7.65 -4.47
N ALA A 319 -6.36 -7.13 -4.34
CA ALA A 319 -6.78 -6.29 -3.22
C ALA A 319 -8.06 -6.88 -2.61
N ALA A 320 -8.02 -7.18 -1.31
CA ALA A 320 -9.14 -7.77 -0.59
C ALA A 320 -9.51 -6.94 0.64
N ASN A 321 -10.81 -6.70 0.83
CA ASN A 321 -11.41 -6.14 2.04
C ASN A 321 -12.30 -7.18 2.71
N ASP A 322 -11.87 -7.72 3.85
CA ASP A 322 -12.63 -8.55 4.80
C ASP A 322 -12.89 -7.80 6.13
N GLY A 323 -12.69 -6.47 6.12
CA GLY A 323 -12.88 -5.56 7.25
C GLY A 323 -13.74 -4.34 6.85
N GLU A 324 -13.39 -3.15 7.33
CA GLU A 324 -14.12 -1.90 7.03
C GLU A 324 -13.25 -0.91 6.24
N ILE A 325 -13.83 -0.31 5.20
CA ILE A 325 -13.31 0.87 4.50
C ILE A 325 -14.37 1.96 4.60
N THR A 326 -14.00 3.13 5.13
CA THR A 326 -14.90 4.30 5.24
C THR A 326 -14.29 5.50 4.53
N MET A 327 -15.02 6.04 3.56
CA MET A 327 -14.65 7.23 2.80
C MET A 327 -15.67 8.34 3.04
N THR A 328 -15.22 9.48 3.54
CA THR A 328 -16.08 10.66 3.79
C THR A 328 -15.78 11.85 2.87
N GLY A 329 -14.62 11.87 2.21
CA GLY A 329 -14.26 12.90 1.24
C GLY A 329 -15.02 12.80 -0.08
N LYS A 330 -15.16 13.93 -0.77
CA LYS A 330 -15.79 14.00 -2.10
C LYS A 330 -14.92 13.27 -3.15
N ASN A 331 -15.52 12.68 -4.19
CA ASN A 331 -14.80 11.97 -5.27
C ASN A 331 -13.91 10.81 -4.78
N ALA A 332 -14.11 10.34 -3.55
CA ALA A 332 -13.26 9.32 -2.97
C ALA A 332 -13.62 7.93 -3.52
N ILE A 333 -12.62 7.05 -3.61
CA ILE A 333 -12.79 5.67 -4.07
C ILE A 333 -12.41 4.70 -2.96
N GLY A 334 -13.30 3.78 -2.58
CA GLY A 334 -13.02 2.78 -1.54
C GLY A 334 -11.91 1.82 -1.95
N MET A 335 -12.07 1.16 -3.09
CA MET A 335 -11.07 0.28 -3.69
C MET A 335 -10.91 0.59 -5.17
N ILE A 336 -9.69 0.81 -5.63
CA ILE A 336 -9.35 0.97 -7.04
C ILE A 336 -8.30 -0.06 -7.45
N ILE A 337 -8.53 -0.69 -8.60
CA ILE A 337 -7.61 -1.65 -9.19
C ILE A 337 -7.37 -1.40 -10.68
N GLU A 338 -6.09 -1.42 -11.06
CA GLU A 338 -5.62 -1.31 -12.43
C GLU A 338 -4.92 -2.62 -12.84
N GLY A 339 -5.64 -3.47 -13.56
CA GLY A 339 -5.15 -4.77 -14.03
C GLY A 339 -5.01 -5.81 -12.92
N GLY A 340 -6.13 -6.20 -12.30
CA GLY A 340 -6.14 -7.16 -11.20
C GLY A 340 -7.53 -7.49 -10.64
N ILE A 341 -7.56 -8.13 -9.46
CA ILE A 341 -8.79 -8.56 -8.78
C ILE A 341 -9.01 -7.77 -7.50
N ALA A 342 -10.11 -7.02 -7.41
CA ALA A 342 -10.56 -6.35 -6.19
C ALA A 342 -11.75 -7.11 -5.59
N THR A 343 -11.65 -7.48 -4.31
CA THR A 343 -12.69 -8.24 -3.61
C THR A 343 -13.11 -7.55 -2.32
N ASN A 344 -14.37 -7.15 -2.22
CA ASN A 344 -15.03 -6.90 -0.93
C ASN A 344 -15.58 -8.24 -0.42
N ASP A 345 -14.85 -8.91 0.45
CA ASP A 345 -15.15 -10.25 0.94
C ASP A 345 -16.35 -10.25 1.90
N THR A 346 -16.75 -11.42 2.38
CA THR A 346 -18.02 -11.67 3.06
C THR A 346 -18.22 -10.81 4.32
N LYS A 347 -17.16 -10.51 5.09
CA LYS A 347 -17.23 -9.57 6.22
C LYS A 347 -16.86 -8.15 5.85
N GLY A 348 -16.36 -7.97 4.63
CA GLY A 348 -16.01 -6.70 4.05
C GLY A 348 -17.20 -5.74 4.04
N LYS A 349 -16.94 -4.51 4.50
CA LYS A 349 -17.85 -3.39 4.42
C LYS A 349 -17.13 -2.20 3.80
N ILE A 350 -17.70 -1.62 2.75
CA ILE A 350 -17.24 -0.35 2.17
C ILE A 350 -18.36 0.67 2.35
N THR A 351 -18.05 1.82 2.94
CA THR A 351 -19.00 2.93 3.14
C THR A 351 -18.52 4.17 2.42
N ILE A 352 -19.34 4.67 1.49
CA ILE A 352 -19.11 5.92 0.77
C ILE A 352 -20.15 6.94 1.20
N SER A 353 -19.70 7.94 1.97
CA SER A 353 -20.56 9.01 2.47
C SER A 353 -20.28 10.38 1.84
N GLY A 354 -19.09 10.54 1.24
CA GLY A 354 -18.77 11.70 0.43
C GLY A 354 -19.49 11.65 -0.92
N GLN A 355 -19.91 12.82 -1.41
CA GLN A 355 -20.56 12.95 -2.71
C GLN A 355 -19.62 12.52 -3.84
N GLU A 356 -20.21 12.06 -4.96
CA GLU A 356 -19.48 11.75 -6.21
C GLU A 356 -18.44 10.60 -6.06
N GLY A 357 -18.52 9.82 -4.96
CA GLY A 357 -17.59 8.73 -4.68
C GLY A 357 -17.95 7.41 -5.35
N VAL A 358 -17.00 6.47 -5.30
CA VAL A 358 -17.14 5.11 -5.85
C VAL A 358 -16.70 4.08 -4.81
N ALA A 359 -17.48 3.02 -4.55
CA ALA A 359 -17.04 2.02 -3.58
C ALA A 359 -15.93 1.10 -4.15
N MET A 360 -16.11 0.61 -5.39
CA MET A 360 -15.14 -0.22 -6.10
C MET A 360 -14.99 0.25 -7.55
N TYR A 361 -13.75 0.50 -7.99
CA TYR A 361 -13.42 0.88 -9.37
C TYR A 361 -12.38 -0.07 -9.96
N GLY A 362 -12.70 -0.66 -11.12
CA GLY A 362 -11.78 -1.49 -11.90
C GLY A 362 -11.56 -0.89 -13.29
N THR A 363 -10.31 -0.86 -13.74
CA THR A 363 -9.97 -0.49 -15.12
C THR A 363 -8.84 -1.34 -15.66
N ALA A 364 -8.67 -1.33 -16.99
CA ALA A 364 -7.59 -2.04 -17.63
C ALA A 364 -6.29 -1.24 -17.60
N ILE A 365 -5.18 -1.94 -17.71
CA ILE A 365 -3.85 -1.35 -17.90
C ILE A 365 -3.18 -1.94 -19.13
N THR A 366 -2.42 -1.12 -19.85
CA THR A 366 -1.66 -1.48 -21.05
C THR A 366 -0.19 -1.14 -20.84
N GLY A 367 0.68 -1.68 -21.69
CA GLY A 367 2.10 -1.32 -21.70
C GLY A 367 2.88 -2.05 -22.79
N ALA A 368 4.11 -1.61 -23.03
CA ALA A 368 4.94 -2.12 -24.12
C ALA A 368 5.26 -3.63 -24.04
N GLY A 369 5.29 -4.18 -22.83
CA GLY A 369 5.47 -5.62 -22.58
C GLY A 369 4.31 -6.48 -23.04
N MET A 370 3.11 -5.91 -23.22
CA MET A 370 1.95 -6.62 -23.76
C MET A 370 1.98 -6.77 -25.30
N ALA A 371 3.02 -6.28 -25.99
CA ALA A 371 3.14 -6.42 -27.44
C ALA A 371 3.06 -7.90 -27.86
N GLY A 372 2.14 -8.23 -28.76
CA GLY A 372 1.90 -9.60 -29.23
C GLY A 372 0.99 -10.45 -28.35
N HIS A 373 0.50 -9.93 -27.22
CA HIS A 373 -0.52 -10.59 -26.41
C HIS A 373 -1.92 -10.31 -26.98
N THR A 374 -2.87 -11.20 -26.69
CA THR A 374 -4.30 -11.00 -26.98
C THR A 374 -5.10 -11.54 -25.81
N PRO A 375 -5.76 -10.69 -25.00
CA PRO A 375 -5.78 -9.22 -25.08
C PRO A 375 -4.41 -8.52 -24.96
N GLY A 376 -4.26 -7.34 -25.55
CA GLY A 376 -3.09 -6.46 -25.45
C GLY A 376 -3.06 -5.60 -24.18
N LYS A 377 -3.95 -5.89 -23.24
CA LYS A 377 -4.14 -5.22 -21.95
C LYS A 377 -4.48 -6.24 -20.86
N ILE A 378 -4.34 -5.83 -19.60
CA ILE A 378 -4.85 -6.59 -18.46
C ILE A 378 -6.08 -5.85 -17.92
N HIS A 379 -7.25 -6.49 -18.03
CA HIS A 379 -8.51 -6.00 -17.47
C HIS A 379 -8.57 -6.18 -15.95
N SER A 380 -9.65 -5.73 -15.33
CA SER A 380 -9.88 -5.92 -13.89
C SER A 380 -11.06 -6.85 -13.60
N GLU A 381 -11.12 -7.35 -12.37
CA GLU A 381 -12.27 -8.10 -11.85
C GLU A 381 -12.71 -7.47 -10.51
N LEU A 382 -14.00 -7.17 -10.40
CA LEU A 382 -14.61 -6.61 -9.19
C LEU A 382 -15.56 -7.62 -8.56
N ASN A 383 -15.31 -7.98 -7.30
CA ASN A 383 -16.11 -8.95 -6.56
C ASN A 383 -16.71 -8.32 -5.30
N ASN A 384 -18.04 -8.23 -5.21
CA ASN A 384 -18.73 -7.87 -3.97
C ASN A 384 -19.44 -9.08 -3.34
N LYS A 385 -18.88 -9.59 -2.25
CA LYS A 385 -19.48 -10.64 -1.40
C LYS A 385 -19.97 -10.07 -0.06
N GLY A 386 -19.40 -8.94 0.35
CA GLY A 386 -19.71 -8.24 1.59
C GLY A 386 -20.83 -7.21 1.43
N THR A 387 -20.70 -6.08 2.13
CA THR A 387 -21.64 -4.95 2.10
C THR A 387 -21.01 -3.72 1.48
N ILE A 388 -21.74 -3.06 0.59
CA ILE A 388 -21.44 -1.71 0.10
C ILE A 388 -22.58 -0.80 0.55
N ASP A 389 -22.26 0.26 1.28
CA ASP A 389 -23.20 1.29 1.76
C ASP A 389 -22.91 2.62 1.08
N LEU A 390 -23.87 3.13 0.31
CA LEU A 390 -23.79 4.41 -0.38
C LEU A 390 -24.76 5.41 0.24
N ALA A 391 -24.30 6.62 0.51
CA ALA A 391 -25.17 7.71 0.95
C ALA A 391 -26.15 8.17 -0.15
N ASP A 392 -27.16 8.93 0.28
CA ASP A 392 -28.06 9.65 -0.63
C ASP A 392 -27.27 10.70 -1.42
N THR A 393 -27.39 10.68 -2.75
CA THR A 393 -26.81 11.70 -3.60
C THR A 393 -27.65 12.97 -3.53
N THR A 394 -26.99 14.08 -3.15
CA THR A 394 -27.60 15.42 -3.11
C THR A 394 -27.20 16.29 -4.31
N THR A 395 -26.23 15.84 -5.10
CA THR A 395 -25.67 16.49 -6.30
C THR A 395 -26.24 15.92 -7.60
N SER A 396 -25.82 16.45 -8.75
CA SER A 396 -26.16 15.86 -10.06
C SER A 396 -25.33 14.62 -10.41
N THR A 397 -24.11 14.56 -9.90
CA THR A 397 -23.21 13.42 -10.09
C THR A 397 -23.52 12.36 -9.02
N PRO A 398 -23.82 11.11 -9.42
CA PRO A 398 -24.16 10.04 -8.50
C PRO A 398 -22.98 9.53 -7.70
N ILE A 399 -23.27 8.92 -6.55
CA ILE A 399 -22.38 7.96 -5.90
C ILE A 399 -22.57 6.59 -6.55
N ILE A 400 -21.50 5.84 -6.77
CA ILE A 400 -21.52 4.54 -7.47
C ILE A 400 -21.00 3.43 -6.55
N GLY A 401 -21.66 2.28 -6.53
CA GLY A 401 -21.17 1.09 -5.83
C GLY A 401 -19.99 0.46 -6.56
N MET A 402 -20.23 -0.08 -7.75
CA MET A 402 -19.20 -0.71 -8.56
C MET A 402 -19.12 -0.02 -9.92
N PHE A 403 -17.92 0.44 -10.30
CA PHE A 403 -17.66 1.19 -11.52
C PHE A 403 -16.62 0.52 -12.40
N THR A 404 -16.81 0.58 -13.72
CA THR A 404 -15.73 0.39 -14.69
C THR A 404 -15.95 1.19 -15.96
N ASN A 405 -14.85 1.61 -16.58
CA ASN A 405 -14.80 2.21 -17.91
C ASN A 405 -14.18 1.26 -18.95
N ASP A 406 -13.96 0.00 -18.61
CA ASP A 406 -13.33 -0.99 -19.48
C ASP A 406 -14.32 -2.12 -19.82
N ALA A 407 -14.42 -2.43 -21.11
CA ALA A 407 -15.38 -3.41 -21.63
C ALA A 407 -15.09 -4.85 -21.15
N ASP A 408 -13.83 -5.14 -20.87
CA ASP A 408 -13.35 -6.48 -20.48
C ASP A 408 -13.32 -6.67 -18.97
N THR A 409 -13.65 -5.64 -18.18
CA THR A 409 -13.65 -5.74 -16.73
C THR A 409 -14.89 -6.49 -16.25
N ASP A 410 -14.68 -7.58 -15.52
CA ASP A 410 -15.72 -8.44 -14.97
C ASP A 410 -16.27 -7.87 -13.65
N ILE A 411 -17.60 -7.92 -13.48
CA ILE A 411 -18.28 -7.48 -12.25
C ILE A 411 -19.14 -8.62 -11.70
N TYR A 412 -18.86 -9.02 -10.46
CA TYR A 412 -19.62 -10.02 -9.72
C TYR A 412 -20.16 -9.47 -8.42
N THR A 413 -21.44 -9.74 -8.13
CA THR A 413 -22.05 -9.46 -6.83
C THR A 413 -22.82 -10.66 -6.31
N SER A 414 -22.58 -10.99 -5.04
CA SER A 414 -23.33 -11.97 -4.25
C SER A 414 -23.62 -11.46 -2.83
N GLY A 415 -23.09 -10.28 -2.48
CA GLY A 415 -23.31 -9.59 -1.24
C GLY A 415 -24.44 -8.56 -1.28
N THR A 416 -24.38 -7.59 -0.37
CA THR A 416 -25.35 -6.50 -0.27
C THR A 416 -24.79 -5.21 -0.89
N ILE A 417 -25.61 -4.50 -1.67
CA ILE A 417 -25.36 -3.14 -2.13
C ILE A 417 -26.55 -2.27 -1.72
N ASN A 418 -26.35 -1.38 -0.76
CA ASN A 418 -27.32 -0.38 -0.33
C ASN A 418 -27.06 0.91 -1.10
N VAL A 419 -27.88 1.15 -2.11
CA VAL A 419 -27.78 2.31 -3.01
C VAL A 419 -28.65 3.42 -2.44
N GLY A 420 -28.02 4.53 -2.04
CA GLY A 420 -28.76 5.73 -1.63
C GLY A 420 -29.57 6.35 -2.78
N LYS A 421 -30.36 7.39 -2.46
CA LYS A 421 -31.15 8.10 -3.48
C LYS A 421 -30.27 8.69 -4.58
N LYS A 422 -30.76 8.68 -5.83
CA LYS A 422 -30.04 9.24 -7.00
C LYS A 422 -28.62 8.68 -7.20
N SER A 423 -28.36 7.48 -6.69
CA SER A 423 -27.07 6.78 -6.77
C SER A 423 -27.20 5.52 -7.64
N TYR A 424 -26.07 4.91 -7.98
CA TYR A 424 -26.01 3.71 -8.81
C TYR A 424 -25.37 2.55 -8.04
N GLY A 425 -25.97 1.37 -8.08
CA GLY A 425 -25.37 0.16 -7.51
C GLY A 425 -24.19 -0.31 -8.34
N ILE A 426 -24.44 -0.60 -9.62
CA ILE A 426 -23.43 -0.95 -10.62
C ILE A 426 -23.59 0.01 -11.80
N TYR A 427 -22.48 0.61 -12.26
CA TYR A 427 -22.45 1.48 -13.42
C TYR A 427 -21.19 1.21 -14.25
N GLY A 428 -21.29 1.08 -15.57
CA GLY A 428 -20.07 1.03 -16.40
C GLY A 428 -20.20 0.34 -17.75
N ALA A 429 -19.08 0.32 -18.47
CA ALA A 429 -18.93 -0.26 -19.81
C ALA A 429 -18.74 -1.79 -19.82
N SER A 430 -18.92 -2.47 -18.69
CA SER A 430 -18.66 -3.90 -18.55
C SER A 430 -19.57 -4.73 -19.46
N ASN A 431 -18.96 -5.65 -20.20
CA ASN A 431 -19.68 -6.68 -20.93
C ASN A 431 -20.08 -7.89 -20.08
N LYS A 432 -19.72 -7.93 -18.80
CA LYS A 432 -20.02 -9.05 -17.93
C LYS A 432 -20.35 -8.59 -16.53
N VAL A 433 -21.64 -8.52 -16.26
CA VAL A 433 -22.18 -8.26 -14.93
C VAL A 433 -22.94 -9.49 -14.46
N GLU A 434 -22.58 -10.04 -13.30
CA GLU A 434 -23.24 -11.20 -12.72
C GLU A 434 -23.71 -10.93 -11.28
N MET A 435 -24.99 -11.18 -11.03
CA MET A 435 -25.59 -11.24 -9.71
C MET A 435 -26.02 -12.67 -9.42
N SER A 436 -25.34 -13.32 -8.47
CA SER A 436 -25.58 -14.74 -8.13
C SER A 436 -26.29 -14.95 -6.81
N ASN A 437 -26.27 -13.97 -5.91
CA ASN A 437 -26.99 -13.99 -4.63
C ASN A 437 -27.09 -12.56 -4.06
N GLY A 438 -27.53 -12.44 -2.81
CA GLY A 438 -27.43 -11.21 -2.04
C GLY A 438 -28.58 -10.24 -2.34
N THR A 439 -28.34 -8.95 -2.11
CA THR A 439 -29.39 -7.93 -2.23
C THR A 439 -28.86 -6.62 -2.78
N ILE A 440 -29.54 -6.06 -3.77
CA ILE A 440 -29.35 -4.66 -4.20
C ILE A 440 -30.57 -3.86 -3.74
N ASN A 441 -30.39 -2.96 -2.77
CA ASN A 441 -31.44 -2.08 -2.27
C ASN A 441 -31.30 -0.72 -2.95
N VAL A 442 -32.20 -0.40 -3.88
CA VAL A 442 -32.15 0.84 -4.67
C VAL A 442 -33.00 1.92 -4.00
N GLY A 443 -32.38 3.03 -3.61
CA GLY A 443 -33.06 4.21 -3.12
C GLY A 443 -33.89 4.91 -4.20
N ASP A 444 -34.73 5.86 -3.79
CA ASP A 444 -35.56 6.65 -4.71
C ASP A 444 -34.70 7.37 -5.76
N ASP A 445 -35.21 7.46 -7.00
CA ASP A 445 -34.49 7.99 -8.18
C ASP A 445 -33.13 7.31 -8.46
N GLY A 446 -32.82 6.18 -7.82
CA GLY A 446 -31.55 5.44 -7.99
C GLY A 446 -31.62 4.37 -9.08
N VAL A 447 -30.48 3.80 -9.42
CA VAL A 447 -30.39 2.69 -10.39
C VAL A 447 -29.65 1.51 -9.76
N GLY A 448 -30.23 0.32 -9.82
CA GLY A 448 -29.58 -0.90 -9.33
C GLY A 448 -28.38 -1.28 -10.20
N ILE A 449 -28.65 -1.66 -11.45
CA ILE A 449 -27.62 -2.02 -12.43
C ILE A 449 -27.79 -1.16 -13.67
N PHE A 450 -26.75 -0.44 -14.06
CA PHE A 450 -26.62 0.23 -15.35
C PHE A 450 -25.39 -0.34 -16.06
N ALA A 451 -25.62 -1.21 -17.05
CA ALA A 451 -24.55 -1.80 -17.84
C ALA A 451 -24.57 -1.23 -19.27
N THR A 452 -23.38 -0.92 -19.79
CA THR A 452 -23.21 -0.41 -21.16
C THR A 452 -22.42 -1.44 -21.97
N GLY A 453 -23.06 -2.11 -22.93
CA GLY A 453 -22.38 -3.07 -23.79
C GLY A 453 -21.44 -2.38 -24.78
N SER A 454 -20.21 -2.88 -24.89
CA SER A 454 -19.18 -2.29 -25.75
C SER A 454 -18.41 -3.31 -26.59
N SER A 455 -18.32 -3.07 -27.89
CA SER A 455 -17.49 -3.84 -28.83
C SER A 455 -16.00 -3.47 -28.76
N ALA A 456 -15.60 -2.56 -27.87
CA ALA A 456 -14.20 -2.24 -27.58
C ALA A 456 -13.46 -3.35 -26.80
N SER A 457 -14.16 -4.43 -26.46
CA SER A 457 -13.59 -5.64 -25.85
C SER A 457 -12.52 -6.27 -26.74
N GLU A 458 -11.43 -6.71 -26.12
CA GLU A 458 -10.34 -7.44 -26.77
C GLU A 458 -10.46 -8.96 -26.57
N ALA A 459 -11.58 -9.43 -25.99
CA ALA A 459 -11.84 -10.85 -25.80
C ALA A 459 -11.97 -11.58 -27.15
N ALA A 460 -11.58 -12.86 -27.17
CA ALA A 460 -11.65 -13.69 -28.38
C ALA A 460 -13.08 -13.86 -28.91
N SER A 461 -14.09 -13.79 -28.03
CA SER A 461 -15.50 -13.77 -28.38
C SER A 461 -16.17 -12.63 -27.63
N VAL A 462 -16.62 -11.62 -28.38
CA VAL A 462 -17.24 -10.42 -27.82
C VAL A 462 -18.75 -10.64 -27.70
N HIS A 463 -19.23 -10.71 -26.47
CA HIS A 463 -20.65 -10.68 -26.11
C HIS A 463 -20.80 -9.78 -24.88
N SER A 464 -21.99 -9.25 -24.66
CA SER A 464 -22.30 -8.43 -23.49
C SER A 464 -23.50 -9.03 -22.77
N ASP A 465 -23.31 -9.43 -21.51
CA ASP A 465 -24.34 -10.10 -20.73
C ASP A 465 -24.49 -9.52 -19.32
N VAL A 466 -25.74 -9.42 -18.90
CA VAL A 466 -26.13 -9.22 -17.49
C VAL A 466 -26.84 -10.49 -17.01
N ASN A 467 -26.16 -11.26 -16.16
CA ASN A 467 -26.61 -12.54 -15.65
C ASN A 467 -27.15 -12.40 -14.23
N LEU A 468 -28.46 -12.60 -14.05
CA LEU A 468 -29.19 -12.47 -12.80
C LEU A 468 -29.66 -13.87 -12.35
N THR A 469 -28.76 -14.62 -11.73
CA THR A 469 -28.96 -16.04 -11.41
C THR A 469 -29.46 -16.29 -9.99
N GLY A 470 -29.42 -15.29 -9.10
CA GLY A 470 -29.93 -15.40 -7.74
C GLY A 470 -29.91 -14.09 -6.95
N GLY A 471 -30.59 -14.06 -5.80
CA GLY A 471 -30.67 -12.90 -4.91
C GLY A 471 -31.93 -12.05 -5.11
N THR A 472 -31.89 -10.78 -4.67
CA THR A 472 -33.04 -9.85 -4.75
C THR A 472 -32.62 -8.42 -5.09
N ILE A 473 -33.33 -7.79 -6.02
CA ILE A 473 -33.23 -6.35 -6.28
C ILE A 473 -34.50 -5.68 -5.74
N ASN A 474 -34.35 -4.82 -4.73
CA ASN A 474 -35.43 -4.03 -4.17
C ASN A 474 -35.39 -2.63 -4.76
N VAL A 475 -36.27 -2.34 -5.72
CA VAL A 475 -36.30 -1.06 -6.40
C VAL A 475 -37.16 -0.07 -5.61
N GLY A 476 -36.58 1.08 -5.28
CA GLY A 476 -37.24 2.18 -4.58
C GLY A 476 -38.38 2.82 -5.38
N ASN A 477 -38.84 3.98 -4.95
CA ASN A 477 -39.90 4.72 -5.63
C ASN A 477 -39.31 5.77 -6.58
N ASN A 478 -40.19 6.55 -7.21
CA ASN A 478 -39.83 7.79 -7.90
C ASN A 478 -38.73 7.60 -8.94
N GLN A 479 -39.07 6.98 -10.07
CA GLN A 479 -38.16 6.74 -11.19
C GLN A 479 -36.92 5.91 -10.88
N ALA A 480 -36.87 5.24 -9.71
CA ALA A 480 -35.84 4.26 -9.46
C ALA A 480 -35.91 3.14 -10.51
N VAL A 481 -34.76 2.59 -10.88
CA VAL A 481 -34.64 1.57 -11.93
C VAL A 481 -33.95 0.33 -11.38
N GLY A 482 -34.51 -0.85 -11.64
CA GLY A 482 -33.86 -2.11 -11.28
C GLY A 482 -32.62 -2.37 -12.13
N VAL A 483 -32.83 -2.57 -13.44
CA VAL A 483 -31.78 -2.86 -14.41
C VAL A 483 -32.00 -2.02 -15.66
N PHE A 484 -30.99 -1.25 -16.04
CA PHE A 484 -30.95 -0.42 -17.24
C PHE A 484 -29.78 -0.84 -18.12
N ILE A 485 -30.04 -0.98 -19.41
CA ILE A 485 -29.05 -1.39 -20.40
C ILE A 485 -28.91 -0.27 -21.44
N ALA A 486 -27.66 0.10 -21.71
CA ALA A 486 -27.31 1.02 -22.77
C ALA A 486 -26.30 0.36 -23.74
N ASP A 487 -26.22 0.90 -24.95
CA ASP A 487 -25.11 0.60 -25.86
C ASP A 487 -24.05 1.69 -25.72
N ASP A 488 -22.77 1.32 -25.84
CA ASP A 488 -21.69 2.29 -25.94
C ASP A 488 -21.91 3.20 -27.17
N ALA A 489 -21.74 4.51 -26.99
CA ALA A 489 -22.03 5.49 -28.03
C ALA A 489 -21.09 5.37 -29.25
N THR A 490 -19.87 4.89 -29.02
CA THR A 490 -18.79 4.78 -30.03
C THR A 490 -18.60 3.36 -30.53
N ASN A 491 -18.83 2.37 -29.67
CA ASN A 491 -18.58 0.96 -29.89
C ASN A 491 -19.82 0.13 -29.53
N PRO A 492 -21.01 0.41 -30.09
CA PRO A 492 -22.26 -0.20 -29.64
C PRO A 492 -22.20 -1.73 -29.73
N LEU A 493 -22.63 -2.39 -28.67
CA LEU A 493 -22.76 -3.83 -28.60
C LEU A 493 -24.02 -4.17 -27.81
N LYS A 494 -24.92 -4.92 -28.45
CA LYS A 494 -26.15 -5.36 -27.79
C LYS A 494 -25.82 -6.18 -26.54
N THR A 495 -26.37 -5.77 -25.41
CA THR A 495 -26.35 -6.56 -24.18
C THR A 495 -27.58 -7.46 -24.06
N THR A 496 -27.39 -8.70 -23.62
CA THR A 496 -28.46 -9.62 -23.29
C THR A 496 -28.62 -9.73 -21.78
N VAL A 497 -29.86 -9.68 -21.29
CA VAL A 497 -30.17 -9.86 -19.86
C VAL A 497 -30.78 -11.24 -19.66
N TYR A 498 -30.17 -12.05 -18.79
CA TYR A 498 -30.65 -13.36 -18.41
C TYR A 498 -31.09 -13.33 -16.95
N ASN A 499 -32.39 -13.36 -16.68
CA ASN A 499 -32.90 -13.57 -15.32
C ASN A 499 -33.40 -15.01 -15.16
N THR A 500 -32.66 -15.80 -14.40
CA THR A 500 -32.98 -17.22 -14.13
C THR A 500 -33.23 -17.52 -12.66
N GLY A 501 -33.05 -16.53 -11.76
CA GLY A 501 -33.26 -16.76 -10.33
C GLY A 501 -33.29 -15.52 -9.44
N THR A 502 -33.21 -14.30 -9.98
CA THR A 502 -33.23 -13.06 -9.19
C THR A 502 -34.65 -12.54 -9.02
N ASN A 503 -35.06 -12.33 -7.76
CA ASN A 503 -36.33 -11.68 -7.44
C ASN A 503 -36.21 -10.17 -7.60
N MET A 504 -37.27 -9.52 -8.08
CA MET A 504 -37.32 -8.06 -8.17
C MET A 504 -38.61 -7.54 -7.54
N THR A 505 -38.48 -6.57 -6.64
CA THR A 505 -39.61 -5.77 -6.16
C THR A 505 -39.50 -4.37 -6.78
N VAL A 506 -40.63 -3.83 -7.24
CA VAL A 506 -40.67 -2.54 -7.95
C VAL A 506 -41.57 -1.58 -7.19
N GLY A 507 -41.00 -0.46 -6.74
CA GLY A 507 -41.71 0.58 -6.02
C GLY A 507 -42.67 1.39 -6.89
N THR A 508 -43.31 2.38 -6.27
CA THR A 508 -44.29 3.23 -6.95
C THR A 508 -43.58 4.18 -7.92
N ASN A 509 -44.06 4.23 -9.17
CA ASN A 509 -43.48 5.03 -10.26
C ASN A 509 -42.02 4.65 -10.57
N ALA A 510 -41.63 3.39 -10.39
CA ALA A 510 -40.30 2.85 -10.73
C ALA A 510 -40.35 1.97 -12.00
N PHE A 511 -39.16 1.64 -12.54
CA PHE A 511 -38.98 0.95 -13.83
C PHE A 511 -38.17 -0.33 -13.76
#